data_AF-A0A526V1N7-F1
#
_entry.id   AF-A0A526V1N7-F1
#
_cell.length_a   1.000
_cell.length_b   1.000
_cell.length_c   1.000
_cell.angle_alpha   90.00
_cell.angle_beta   90.00
_cell.angle_gamma   90.00
#
_symmetry.space_group_name_H-M   'P 1'
#
loop_
_entity.id
_entity.type
_entity.pdbx_description
1 polymer ?
#
loop_
_entity_poly.entity_id
_entity_poly.type
_entity_poly.pdbx_seq_one_letter_code
_entity_poly.pdbx_strand_id
1 'polypeptide(L)'
;VPVVLLSAYVLVASHSATSMASIPAVLALVALLAMSKLLSRRYRRVIFLIGAGLLVVTAFVALNLGLMDFVLGLFGKDSTLTGRTYLWEQGWNTVQKSPILGVGYAAYWVQGFAEAERLWNEFYITTRTGFHFHNTYIEALVELGFVGATLVSLIMLRTLYGHVSAVIFKAWQADSVILFGVMVLLLIRSFVEVEILNPYIMGSFLMYFSFFKLARLPVTRRRRSPALEPADAAGGETDWPRYAGHPAGAGPS
;
A
#
# COMPACT_ATOMS: atom_id res chain seq x y z
N VAL A 1 3.04 -22.32 16.15
CA VAL A 1 2.36 -22.05 17.44
C VAL A 1 3.07 -20.97 18.27
N PRO A 2 4.40 -21.03 18.54
CA PRO A 2 5.07 -20.05 19.40
C PRO A 2 4.97 -18.61 18.88
N VAL A 3 5.16 -18.40 17.58
CA VAL A 3 5.08 -17.08 16.94
C VAL A 3 3.68 -16.47 17.05
N VAL A 4 2.62 -17.28 16.94
CA VAL A 4 1.23 -16.81 17.03
C VAL A 4 0.92 -16.40 18.47
N LEU A 5 1.32 -17.20 19.46
CA LEU A 5 1.14 -16.86 20.87
C LEU A 5 1.91 -15.61 21.26
N LEU A 6 3.17 -15.49 20.81
CA LEU A 6 3.98 -14.29 21.03
C LEU A 6 3.34 -13.06 20.35
N SER A 7 2.86 -13.20 19.12
CA SER A 7 2.19 -12.09 18.40
C SER A 7 0.91 -11.64 19.12
N ALA A 8 0.11 -12.59 19.61
CA ALA A 8 -1.09 -12.29 20.39
C ALA A 8 -0.74 -11.61 21.71
N TYR A 9 0.30 -12.08 22.40
CA TYR A 9 0.79 -11.46 23.62
C TYR A 9 1.26 -10.01 23.39
N VAL A 10 2.11 -9.78 22.39
CA VAL A 10 2.61 -8.43 22.06
C VAL A 10 1.47 -7.52 21.60
N LEU A 11 0.49 -8.03 20.87
CA LEU A 11 -0.69 -7.27 20.48
C LEU A 11 -1.46 -6.76 21.72
N VAL A 12 -1.73 -7.64 22.68
CA VAL A 12 -2.40 -7.27 23.94
C VAL A 12 -1.52 -6.30 24.73
N ALA A 13 -0.22 -6.57 24.84
CA ALA A 13 0.73 -5.72 25.55
C ALA A 13 0.94 -4.34 24.91
N SER A 14 0.58 -4.15 23.63
CA SER A 14 0.72 -2.86 22.94
C SER A 14 -0.25 -1.78 23.42
N HIS A 15 -1.33 -2.15 24.12
CA HIS A 15 -2.41 -1.24 24.52
C HIS A 15 -2.99 -0.36 23.37
N SER A 16 -2.84 -0.82 22.12
CA SER A 16 -3.38 -0.12 20.94
C SER A 16 -4.82 -0.51 20.69
N ALA A 17 -5.76 0.36 21.09
CA ALA A 17 -7.19 0.24 20.78
C ALA A 17 -7.46 -0.11 19.30
N THR A 18 -6.82 0.60 18.37
CA THR A 18 -7.00 0.35 16.93
C THR A 18 -6.50 -1.03 16.52
N SER A 19 -5.32 -1.46 16.99
CA SER A 19 -4.77 -2.77 16.64
C SER A 19 -5.60 -3.91 17.24
N MET A 20 -6.03 -3.75 18.49
CA MET A 20 -6.87 -4.71 19.20
C MET A 20 -8.25 -4.89 18.57
N ALA A 21 -8.82 -3.85 17.98
CA ALA A 21 -10.09 -3.94 17.26
C ALA A 21 -9.93 -4.42 15.80
N SER A 22 -8.97 -3.84 15.07
CA SER A 22 -8.83 -4.07 13.62
C SER A 22 -8.28 -5.46 13.28
N ILE A 23 -7.32 -6.00 14.05
CA ILE A 23 -6.71 -7.31 13.72
C ILE A 23 -7.74 -8.45 13.79
N PRO A 24 -8.49 -8.65 14.89
CA PRO A 24 -9.51 -9.69 14.95
C PRO A 24 -10.59 -9.51 13.87
N ALA A 25 -11.02 -8.27 13.61
CA ALA A 25 -12.02 -7.97 12.59
C ALA A 25 -11.52 -8.35 11.17
N VAL A 26 -10.27 -8.01 10.85
CA VAL A 26 -9.65 -8.36 9.56
C VAL A 26 -9.42 -9.88 9.44
N LEU A 27 -9.00 -10.56 10.52
CA LEU A 27 -8.84 -12.01 10.51
C LEU A 27 -10.18 -12.73 10.30
N ALA A 28 -11.25 -12.27 10.96
CA ALA A 28 -12.60 -12.78 10.75
C ALA A 28 -13.06 -12.55 9.30
N LEU A 29 -12.81 -11.35 8.75
CA LEU A 29 -13.11 -11.04 7.35
C LEU A 29 -12.35 -11.95 6.37
N VAL A 30 -11.05 -12.17 6.60
CA VAL A 30 -10.23 -13.08 5.80
C VAL A 30 -10.75 -14.51 5.88
N ALA A 31 -11.11 -14.99 7.08
CA ALA A 31 -11.68 -16.32 7.27
C ALA A 31 -13.01 -16.48 6.51
N LEU A 32 -13.92 -15.50 6.61
CA LEU A 32 -15.20 -15.49 5.89
C LEU A 32 -14.99 -15.51 4.36
N LEU A 33 -14.07 -14.69 3.85
CA LEU A 33 -13.73 -14.67 2.42
C LEU A 33 -13.01 -15.96 1.98
N ALA A 34 -12.25 -16.60 2.84
CA ALA A 34 -11.64 -17.90 2.58
C ALA A 34 -12.70 -19.01 2.49
N MET A 35 -13.68 -19.02 3.41
CA MET A 35 -14.82 -19.95 3.38
C MET A 35 -15.67 -19.79 2.12
N SER A 36 -15.68 -18.60 1.51
CA SER A 36 -16.38 -18.36 0.24
C SER A 36 -15.87 -19.22 -0.93
N LYS A 37 -14.69 -19.86 -0.79
CA LYS A 37 -14.17 -20.87 -1.74
C LYS A 37 -15.15 -22.02 -1.98
N LEU A 38 -15.90 -22.40 -0.95
CA LEU A 38 -16.87 -23.51 -1.00
C LEU A 38 -18.17 -23.13 -1.74
N LEU A 39 -18.36 -21.84 -2.03
CA LEU A 39 -19.60 -21.30 -2.56
C LEU A 39 -19.55 -21.12 -4.07
N SER A 40 -20.68 -21.40 -4.73
CA SER A 40 -20.85 -21.07 -6.14
C SER A 40 -20.71 -19.56 -6.36
N ARG A 41 -20.32 -19.14 -7.56
CA ARG A 41 -20.16 -17.71 -7.87
C ARG A 41 -21.44 -16.90 -7.65
N ARG A 42 -22.61 -17.51 -7.83
CA ARG A 42 -23.91 -16.85 -7.56
C ARG A 42 -24.07 -16.56 -6.07
N TYR A 43 -23.85 -17.55 -5.20
CA TYR A 43 -23.94 -17.38 -3.74
C TYR A 43 -22.93 -16.36 -3.20
N ARG A 44 -21.68 -16.38 -3.70
CA ARG A 44 -20.66 -15.37 -3.33
C ARG A 44 -21.15 -13.94 -3.56
N ARG A 45 -21.76 -13.68 -4.72
CA ARG A 45 -22.29 -12.34 -5.07
C ARG A 45 -23.45 -11.94 -4.17
N VAL A 46 -24.41 -12.84 -3.94
CA VAL A 46 -25.58 -12.56 -3.09
C VAL A 46 -25.14 -12.27 -1.66
N ILE A 47 -24.29 -13.11 -1.07
CA ILE A 47 -23.76 -12.91 0.29
C ILE A 47 -22.95 -11.62 0.36
N PHE A 48 -22.14 -11.31 -0.65
CA PHE A 48 -21.40 -10.05 -0.69
C PHE A 48 -22.32 -8.82 -0.72
N LEU A 49 -23.36 -8.81 -1.56
CA LEU A 49 -24.29 -7.70 -1.66
C LEU A 49 -25.10 -7.50 -0.36
N ILE A 50 -25.60 -8.60 0.21
CA ILE A 50 -26.34 -8.58 1.48
C ILE A 50 -25.40 -8.14 2.61
N GLY A 51 -24.19 -8.72 2.69
CA GLY A 51 -23.20 -8.40 3.70
C GLY A 51 -22.70 -6.97 3.61
N ALA A 52 -22.48 -6.44 2.40
CA ALA A 52 -22.12 -5.05 2.19
C ALA A 52 -23.26 -4.09 2.60
N GLY A 53 -24.51 -4.42 2.24
CA GLY A 53 -25.68 -3.66 2.68
C GLY A 53 -25.84 -3.66 4.20
N LEU A 54 -25.72 -4.83 4.83
CA LEU A 54 -25.78 -4.97 6.29
C LEU A 54 -24.65 -4.17 6.96
N LEU A 55 -23.43 -4.25 6.44
CA LEU A 55 -22.30 -3.50 6.98
C LEU A 55 -22.52 -1.99 6.93
N VAL A 56 -23.11 -1.46 5.85
CA VAL A 56 -23.49 -0.03 5.76
C VAL A 56 -24.53 0.33 6.82
N VAL A 57 -25.58 -0.49 6.97
CA VAL A 57 -26.63 -0.27 7.98
C VAL A 57 -26.05 -0.35 9.40
N THR A 58 -25.25 -1.37 9.70
CA THR A 58 -24.62 -1.54 11.01
C THR A 58 -23.65 -0.41 11.30
N ALA A 59 -22.85 0.03 10.32
CA ALA A 59 -21.96 1.18 10.49
C ALA A 59 -22.75 2.46 10.76
N PHE A 60 -23.83 2.71 10.02
CA PHE A 60 -24.71 3.85 10.26
C PHE A 60 -25.31 3.83 11.66
N VAL A 61 -25.87 2.70 12.09
CA VAL A 61 -26.43 2.54 13.45
C VAL A 61 -25.34 2.71 14.51
N ALA A 62 -24.18 2.09 14.32
CA ALA A 62 -23.05 2.17 15.24
C ALA A 62 -22.55 3.61 15.45
N LEU A 63 -22.47 4.40 14.37
CA LEU A 63 -22.09 5.81 14.44
C LEU A 63 -23.13 6.64 15.20
N ASN A 64 -24.42 6.38 14.98
CA ASN A 64 -25.50 7.10 15.69
C ASN A 64 -25.62 6.71 17.17
N LEU A 65 -25.24 5.49 17.53
CA LEU A 65 -25.26 4.99 18.92
C LEU A 65 -23.97 5.26 19.70
N GLY A 66 -23.01 5.99 19.14
CA GLY A 66 -21.74 6.30 19.81
C GLY A 66 -20.86 5.07 20.06
N LEU A 67 -20.95 4.04 19.21
CA LEU A 67 -20.14 2.81 19.38
C LEU A 67 -18.63 3.11 19.35
N MET A 68 -18.23 4.14 18.61
CA MET A 68 -16.83 4.61 18.61
C MET A 68 -16.40 5.07 20.01
N ASP A 69 -17.22 5.90 20.67
CA ASP A 69 -16.95 6.38 22.03
C ASP A 69 -16.90 5.22 23.03
N PHE A 70 -17.82 4.26 22.90
CA PHE A 70 -17.84 3.04 23.71
C PHE A 70 -16.55 2.22 23.54
N VAL A 71 -16.14 1.94 22.31
CA VAL A 71 -14.93 1.16 22.03
C VAL A 71 -13.70 1.90 22.54
N LEU A 72 -13.58 3.21 22.32
CA LEU A 72 -12.46 4.01 22.83
C LEU A 72 -12.43 4.04 24.36
N GLY A 73 -13.60 4.17 25.00
CA GLY A 73 -13.76 4.11 26.46
C GLY A 73 -13.29 2.79 27.07
N LEU A 74 -13.50 1.65 26.40
CA LEU A 74 -12.97 0.34 26.86
C LEU A 74 -11.44 0.32 26.94
N PHE A 75 -10.75 1.16 26.17
CA PHE A 75 -9.30 1.29 26.19
C PHE A 75 -8.82 2.51 26.99
N GLY A 76 -9.70 3.14 27.77
CA GLY A 76 -9.39 4.34 28.55
C GLY A 76 -8.96 5.52 27.69
N LYS A 77 -9.42 5.58 26.43
CA LYS A 77 -9.13 6.67 25.50
C LYS A 77 -10.34 7.58 25.41
N ASP A 78 -10.09 8.88 25.57
CA ASP A 78 -11.10 9.87 25.26
C ASP A 78 -11.32 9.93 23.75
N SER A 79 -12.57 10.00 23.33
CA SER A 79 -12.94 10.19 21.92
C SER A 79 -12.73 11.61 21.44
N THR A 80 -12.41 12.52 22.37
CA THR A 80 -11.94 13.86 22.06
C THR A 80 -10.58 13.74 21.40
N LEU A 81 -10.60 13.64 20.07
CA LEU A 81 -9.45 13.77 19.20
C LEU A 81 -8.83 15.19 19.28
N THR A 82 -9.02 15.95 20.37
CA THR A 82 -8.75 17.39 20.50
C THR A 82 -7.36 17.80 20.04
N GLY A 83 -6.33 17.04 20.44
CA GLY A 83 -4.97 17.25 19.95
C GLY A 83 -4.82 17.00 18.44
N ARG A 84 -5.51 15.99 17.90
CA ARG A 84 -5.50 15.66 16.46
C ARG A 84 -6.36 16.61 15.64
N THR A 85 -7.53 17.04 16.10
CA THR A 85 -8.41 17.97 15.39
C THR A 85 -7.72 19.32 15.21
N TYR A 86 -7.06 19.81 16.25
CA TYR A 86 -6.24 21.01 16.15
C TYR A 86 -5.06 20.78 15.20
N LEU A 87 -4.31 19.69 15.34
CA LEU A 87 -3.20 19.36 14.44
C LEU A 87 -3.64 19.29 12.97
N TRP A 88 -4.82 18.72 12.70
CA TRP A 88 -5.41 18.61 11.37
C TRP A 88 -5.84 19.95 10.80
N GLU A 89 -6.37 20.85 11.64
CA GLU A 89 -6.64 22.24 11.27
C GLU A 89 -5.36 22.97 10.85
N GLN A 90 -4.26 22.77 11.58
CA GLN A 90 -2.95 23.34 11.20
C GLN A 90 -2.44 22.75 9.86
N GLY A 91 -2.67 21.44 9.64
CA GLY A 91 -2.42 20.81 8.36
C GLY A 91 -3.23 21.47 7.24
N TRP A 92 -4.54 21.66 7.45
CA TRP A 92 -5.42 22.32 6.48
C TRP A 92 -4.98 23.75 6.15
N ASN A 93 -4.56 24.54 7.14
CA ASN A 93 -4.02 25.88 6.93
C ASN A 93 -2.76 25.86 6.05
N THR A 94 -1.94 24.79 6.13
CA THR A 94 -0.80 24.61 5.24
C THR A 94 -1.23 24.22 3.83
N VAL A 95 -2.21 23.32 3.69
CA VAL A 95 -2.78 22.92 2.40
C VAL A 95 -3.30 24.13 1.64
N GLN A 96 -3.96 25.07 2.31
CA GLN A 96 -4.47 26.29 1.68
C GLN A 96 -3.35 27.17 1.08
N LYS A 97 -2.12 27.11 1.62
CA LYS A 97 -0.96 27.83 1.10
C LYS A 97 -0.34 27.14 -0.13
N SER A 98 -0.45 25.81 -0.24
CA SER A 98 0.16 25.00 -1.32
C SER A 98 -0.76 23.86 -1.78
N PRO A 99 -1.94 24.14 -2.36
CA PRO A 99 -3.01 23.15 -2.48
C PRO A 99 -2.77 22.07 -3.55
N ILE A 100 -2.05 22.39 -4.62
CA ILE A 100 -1.93 21.48 -5.77
C ILE A 100 -0.89 20.38 -5.50
N LEU A 101 0.33 20.79 -5.16
CA LEU A 101 1.48 19.89 -5.01
C LEU A 101 2.00 19.78 -3.58
N GLY A 102 1.39 20.48 -2.62
CA GLY A 102 1.85 20.50 -1.22
C GLY A 102 3.18 21.21 -1.05
N VAL A 103 3.75 21.09 0.14
CA VAL A 103 5.05 21.70 0.49
C VAL A 103 6.26 20.89 0.00
N GLY A 104 6.04 19.68 -0.51
CA GLY A 104 7.06 18.73 -0.92
C GLY A 104 7.03 17.46 -0.07
N TYR A 105 7.29 16.31 -0.73
CA TYR A 105 7.38 15.01 -0.07
C TYR A 105 8.44 15.02 1.04
N ALA A 106 8.07 14.61 2.25
CA ALA A 106 8.93 14.62 3.43
C ALA A 106 9.54 16.00 3.77
N ALA A 107 8.92 17.10 3.33
CA ALA A 107 9.44 18.45 3.52
C ALA A 107 8.79 19.19 4.70
N TYR A 108 7.66 18.68 5.23
CA TYR A 108 6.94 19.37 6.31
C TYR A 108 7.60 19.14 7.68
N TRP A 109 7.79 17.87 8.08
CA TRP A 109 8.37 17.50 9.39
C TRP A 109 9.91 17.52 9.40
N VAL A 110 10.50 18.66 9.02
CA VAL A 110 11.96 18.84 8.93
C VAL A 110 12.40 19.98 9.86
N GLN A 111 13.54 19.78 10.54
CA GLN A 111 14.11 20.80 11.42
C GLN A 111 14.42 22.07 10.64
N GLY A 112 14.02 23.21 11.20
CA GLY A 112 14.11 24.52 10.55
C GLY A 112 12.89 24.91 9.71
N PHE A 113 11.93 24.01 9.47
CA PHE A 113 10.64 24.40 8.88
C PHE A 113 9.77 25.05 9.97
N ALA A 114 9.43 26.32 9.79
CA ALA A 114 8.85 27.16 10.85
C ALA A 114 7.56 26.57 11.47
N GLU A 115 6.66 26.00 10.67
CA GLU A 115 5.41 25.42 11.18
C GLU A 115 5.68 24.10 11.94
N ALA A 116 6.64 23.28 11.50
CA ALA A 116 7.00 22.07 12.24
C ALA A 116 7.68 22.40 13.57
N GLU A 117 8.58 23.38 13.60
CA GLU A 117 9.20 23.87 14.84
C GLU A 117 8.16 24.39 15.84
N ARG A 118 7.18 25.17 15.35
CA ARG A 118 6.07 25.66 16.18
C ARG A 118 5.26 24.50 16.75
N LEU A 119 4.85 23.54 15.92
CA LEU A 119 4.03 22.40 16.34
C LEU A 119 4.80 21.47 17.29
N TRP A 120 6.08 21.20 17.06
CA TRP A 120 6.87 20.42 18.01
C TRP A 120 6.96 21.09 19.37
N ASN A 121 7.13 22.41 19.43
CA ASN A 121 7.12 23.13 20.70
C ASN A 121 5.74 23.08 21.39
N GLU A 122 4.66 23.27 20.63
CA GLU A 122 3.28 23.26 21.15
C GLU A 122 2.86 21.88 21.68
N PHE A 123 3.31 20.80 21.04
CA PHE A 123 3.07 19.42 21.47
C PHE A 123 4.17 18.85 22.38
N TYR A 124 5.11 19.67 22.85
CA TYR A 124 6.21 19.27 23.73
C TYR A 124 7.11 18.14 23.18
N ILE A 125 7.29 18.08 21.85
CA ILE A 125 8.12 17.09 21.15
C ILE A 125 9.57 17.56 21.07
N THR A 126 10.34 17.29 22.13
CA THR A 126 11.75 17.74 22.24
C THR A 126 12.69 17.06 21.25
N THR A 127 12.37 15.84 20.81
CA THR A 127 13.19 15.05 19.87
C THR A 127 13.11 15.54 18.43
N ARG A 128 12.09 16.34 18.06
CA ARG A 128 11.83 16.84 16.70
C ARG A 128 11.93 15.75 15.62
N THR A 129 11.48 14.54 15.94
CA THR A 129 11.52 13.36 15.06
C THR A 129 10.32 12.47 15.34
N GLY A 130 9.90 11.68 14.35
CA GLY A 130 8.82 10.69 14.50
C GLY A 130 7.42 11.27 14.72
N PHE A 131 7.21 12.56 14.42
CA PHE A 131 5.93 13.24 14.56
C PHE A 131 5.27 13.39 13.18
N HIS A 132 3.95 13.23 13.13
CA HIS A 132 3.16 13.26 11.90
C HIS A 132 1.70 13.60 12.17
N PHE A 133 0.90 13.85 11.13
CA PHE A 133 -0.52 14.20 11.28
C PHE A 133 -1.41 13.06 11.79
N HIS A 134 -0.87 11.85 11.99
CA HIS A 134 -1.62 10.65 12.42
C HIS A 134 -2.80 10.35 11.50
N ASN A 135 -2.71 10.77 10.23
CA ASN A 135 -3.71 10.54 9.22
C ASN A 135 -3.00 10.65 7.86
N THR A 136 -2.92 9.53 7.15
CA THR A 136 -2.23 9.42 5.87
C THR A 136 -2.74 10.42 4.84
N TYR A 137 -4.05 10.74 4.86
CA TYR A 137 -4.64 11.63 3.85
C TYR A 137 -4.32 13.10 4.13
N ILE A 138 -4.29 13.50 5.41
CA ILE A 138 -3.88 14.85 5.79
C ILE A 138 -2.39 15.04 5.52
N GLU A 139 -1.58 14.04 5.87
CA GLU A 139 -0.15 14.02 5.54
C GLU A 139 0.07 14.18 4.03
N ALA A 140 -0.64 13.37 3.21
CA ALA A 140 -0.56 13.45 1.76
C ALA A 140 -1.02 14.81 1.22
N LEU A 141 -2.06 15.42 1.80
CA LEU A 141 -2.52 16.75 1.39
C LEU A 141 -1.48 17.83 1.69
N VAL A 142 -0.86 17.78 2.88
CA VAL A 142 0.14 18.77 3.28
C VAL A 142 1.41 18.65 2.43
N GLU A 143 1.93 17.43 2.28
CA GLU A 143 3.21 17.20 1.60
C GLU A 143 3.09 17.17 0.08
N LEU A 144 2.00 16.62 -0.46
CA LEU A 144 1.83 16.35 -1.90
C LEU A 144 0.62 17.04 -2.53
N GLY A 145 -0.14 17.81 -1.75
CA GLY A 145 -1.33 18.51 -2.21
C GLY A 145 -2.48 17.56 -2.61
N PHE A 146 -3.50 18.14 -3.22
CA PHE A 146 -4.63 17.38 -3.75
C PHE A 146 -4.21 16.36 -4.80
N VAL A 147 -3.15 16.61 -5.58
CA VAL A 147 -2.66 15.66 -6.57
C VAL A 147 -2.18 14.37 -5.90
N GLY A 148 -1.26 14.47 -4.93
CA GLY A 148 -0.73 13.28 -4.26
C GLY A 148 -1.79 12.57 -3.40
N ALA A 149 -2.58 13.32 -2.64
CA ALA A 149 -3.66 12.76 -1.84
C ALA A 149 -4.69 11.99 -2.69
N THR A 150 -5.02 12.51 -3.88
CA THR A 150 -5.91 11.83 -4.83
C THR A 150 -5.26 10.55 -5.36
N LEU A 151 -3.99 10.60 -5.79
CA LEU A 151 -3.29 9.43 -6.32
C LEU A 151 -3.20 8.30 -5.28
N VAL A 152 -2.82 8.63 -4.04
CA VAL A 152 -2.72 7.66 -2.94
C VAL A 152 -4.09 7.03 -2.65
N SER A 153 -5.14 7.85 -2.60
CA SER A 153 -6.52 7.38 -2.40
C SER A 153 -6.99 6.48 -3.54
N LEU A 154 -6.70 6.84 -4.79
CA LEU A 154 -7.04 6.02 -5.96
C LEU A 154 -6.31 4.68 -5.95
N ILE A 155 -5.03 4.64 -5.60
CA ILE A 155 -4.27 3.39 -5.50
C ILE A 155 -4.87 2.50 -4.40
N MET A 156 -5.18 3.07 -3.23
CA MET A 156 -5.82 2.36 -2.12
C MET A 156 -7.15 1.75 -2.55
N LEU A 157 -8.07 2.58 -3.05
CA LEU A 157 -9.43 2.18 -3.40
C LEU A 157 -9.45 1.21 -4.58
N ARG A 158 -8.66 1.46 -5.62
CA ARG A 158 -8.55 0.55 -6.78
C ARG A 158 -8.04 -0.81 -6.34
N THR A 159 -7.03 -0.87 -5.48
CA THR A 159 -6.44 -2.14 -5.03
C THR A 159 -7.43 -2.93 -4.19
N LEU A 160 -8.11 -2.27 -3.26
CA LEU A 160 -9.15 -2.86 -2.43
C LEU A 160 -10.31 -3.40 -3.29
N TYR A 161 -10.82 -2.59 -4.21
CA TYR A 161 -11.86 -2.99 -5.17
C TYR A 161 -11.40 -4.16 -6.05
N GLY A 162 -10.16 -4.12 -6.55
CA GLY A 162 -9.64 -5.14 -7.45
C GLY A 162 -9.55 -6.52 -6.79
N HIS A 163 -9.09 -6.60 -5.53
CA HIS A 163 -8.97 -7.87 -4.81
C HIS A 163 -10.33 -8.44 -4.41
N VAL A 164 -11.25 -7.62 -3.85
CA VAL A 164 -12.60 -8.10 -3.55
C VAL A 164 -13.34 -8.51 -4.82
N SER A 165 -13.18 -7.75 -5.91
CA SER A 165 -13.80 -8.09 -7.19
C SER A 165 -13.26 -9.41 -7.75
N ALA A 166 -11.96 -9.69 -7.56
CA ALA A 166 -11.38 -10.97 -7.94
C ALA A 166 -11.98 -12.14 -7.13
N VAL A 167 -12.15 -11.99 -5.82
CA VAL A 167 -12.71 -13.03 -4.95
C VAL A 167 -14.19 -13.30 -5.26
N ILE A 168 -14.98 -12.23 -5.46
CA ILE A 168 -16.44 -12.32 -5.59
C ILE A 168 -16.87 -12.60 -7.03
N PHE A 169 -16.30 -11.88 -8.00
CA PHE A 169 -16.77 -11.92 -9.39
C PHE A 169 -15.89 -12.75 -10.32
N LYS A 170 -14.69 -13.16 -9.92
CA LYS A 170 -13.75 -13.97 -10.73
C LYS A 170 -13.50 -15.35 -10.09
N ALA A 171 -12.49 -16.06 -10.61
CA ALA A 171 -12.05 -17.32 -10.04
C ALA A 171 -11.44 -17.02 -8.66
N TRP A 172 -11.82 -17.82 -7.67
CA TRP A 172 -11.34 -17.62 -6.30
C TRP A 172 -9.82 -17.83 -6.25
N GLN A 173 -9.10 -16.94 -5.58
CA GLN A 173 -7.66 -16.98 -5.43
C GLN A 173 -7.29 -16.63 -3.98
N ALA A 174 -6.46 -17.46 -3.36
CA ALA A 174 -6.03 -17.28 -1.97
C ALA A 174 -5.28 -15.95 -1.78
N ASP A 175 -4.40 -15.60 -2.73
CA ASP A 175 -3.65 -14.34 -2.74
C ASP A 175 -4.60 -13.14 -2.62
N SER A 176 -5.66 -13.08 -3.41
CA SER A 176 -6.62 -11.97 -3.39
C SER A 176 -7.40 -11.88 -2.08
N VAL A 177 -7.65 -12.99 -1.40
CA VAL A 177 -8.30 -13.00 -0.08
C VAL A 177 -7.38 -12.38 0.98
N ILE A 178 -6.12 -12.82 1.03
CA ILE A 178 -5.13 -12.32 1.98
C ILE A 178 -4.83 -10.85 1.70
N LEU A 179 -4.56 -10.48 0.43
CA LEU A 179 -4.24 -9.12 0.05
C LEU A 179 -5.42 -8.18 0.25
N PHE A 180 -6.67 -8.63 0.08
CA PHE A 180 -7.82 -7.82 0.47
C PHE A 180 -7.84 -7.54 1.99
N GLY A 181 -7.59 -8.55 2.82
CA GLY A 181 -7.47 -8.36 4.27
C GLY A 181 -6.37 -7.39 4.66
N VAL A 182 -5.19 -7.51 4.03
CA VAL A 182 -4.08 -6.56 4.21
C VAL A 182 -4.49 -5.15 3.81
N MET A 183 -5.15 -4.97 2.66
CA MET A 183 -5.62 -3.64 2.23
C MET A 183 -6.69 -3.06 3.16
N VAL A 184 -7.59 -3.88 3.71
CA VAL A 184 -8.57 -3.42 4.72
C VAL A 184 -7.87 -2.97 6.00
N LEU A 185 -6.86 -3.73 6.46
CA LEU A 185 -6.05 -3.33 7.61
C LEU A 185 -5.34 -2.00 7.34
N LEU A 186 -4.66 -1.86 6.21
CA LEU A 186 -3.98 -0.63 5.82
C LEU A 186 -4.95 0.55 5.66
N LEU A 187 -6.16 0.32 5.12
CA LEU A 187 -7.20 1.33 5.03
C LEU A 187 -7.61 1.82 6.42
N ILE A 188 -7.91 0.90 7.36
CA ILE A 188 -8.28 1.28 8.73
C ILE A 188 -7.14 2.06 9.39
N ARG A 189 -5.90 1.58 9.28
CA ARG A 189 -4.75 2.25 9.88
C ARG A 189 -4.43 3.60 9.24
N SER A 190 -4.74 3.80 7.96
CA SER A 190 -4.48 5.07 7.26
C SER A 190 -5.17 6.29 7.87
N PHE A 191 -6.25 6.09 8.63
CA PHE A 191 -6.96 7.17 9.34
C PHE A 191 -6.32 7.56 10.68
N VAL A 192 -5.41 6.73 11.21
CA VAL A 192 -4.80 6.94 12.53
C VAL A 192 -3.27 6.94 12.53
N GLU A 193 -2.65 6.51 11.43
CA GLU A 193 -1.21 6.40 11.24
C GLU A 193 -0.80 6.75 9.80
N VAL A 194 0.50 7.00 9.61
CA VAL A 194 1.13 7.26 8.31
C VAL A 194 2.08 6.10 7.95
N GLU A 195 1.51 4.95 7.57
CA GLU A 195 2.28 3.73 7.28
C GLU A 195 2.49 3.45 5.78
N ILE A 196 1.93 4.28 4.90
CA ILE A 196 1.81 4.02 3.46
C ILE A 196 2.66 4.98 2.61
N LEU A 197 2.94 6.17 3.11
CA LEU A 197 3.71 7.19 2.38
C LEU A 197 5.21 7.09 2.65
N ASN A 198 5.59 6.65 3.85
CA ASN A 198 6.98 6.66 4.28
C ASN A 198 7.79 5.54 3.60
N PRO A 199 9.06 5.81 3.27
CA PRO A 199 9.93 4.81 2.65
C PRO A 199 10.31 3.74 3.68
N TYR A 200 10.61 2.52 3.20
CA TYR A 200 11.09 1.39 4.01
C TYR A 200 10.15 0.88 5.10
N ILE A 201 8.88 1.29 5.09
CA ILE A 201 7.85 0.74 5.97
C ILE A 201 7.10 -0.39 5.26
N MET A 202 6.75 -1.43 6.04
CA MET A 202 6.02 -2.59 5.54
C MET A 202 4.68 -2.22 4.88
N GLY A 203 3.98 -1.20 5.39
CA GLY A 203 2.70 -0.74 4.84
C GLY A 203 2.81 -0.25 3.39
N SER A 204 3.78 0.63 3.11
CA SER A 204 4.10 1.10 1.75
C SER A 204 4.41 -0.07 0.82
N PHE A 205 5.29 -0.98 1.25
CA PHE A 205 5.64 -2.17 0.46
C PHE A 205 4.39 -3.03 0.15
N LEU A 206 3.59 -3.35 1.16
CA LEU A 206 2.41 -4.20 1.01
C LEU A 206 1.33 -3.55 0.13
N MET A 207 1.15 -2.23 0.21
CA MET A 207 0.21 -1.49 -0.64
C MET A 207 0.59 -1.62 -2.12
N TYR A 208 1.84 -1.27 -2.46
CA TYR A 208 2.32 -1.32 -3.84
C TYR A 208 2.41 -2.75 -4.37
N PHE A 209 2.89 -3.70 -3.55
CA PHE A 209 2.88 -5.13 -3.90
C PHE A 209 1.47 -5.62 -4.22
N SER A 210 0.49 -5.27 -3.38
CA SER A 210 -0.92 -5.62 -3.60
C SER A 210 -1.48 -5.00 -4.88
N PHE A 211 -1.13 -3.75 -5.18
CA PHE A 211 -1.54 -3.05 -6.40
C PHE A 211 -0.96 -3.72 -7.66
N PHE A 212 0.34 -4.01 -7.66
CA PHE A 212 1.03 -4.63 -8.79
C PHE A 212 0.65 -6.09 -9.01
N LYS A 213 0.25 -6.83 -7.97
CA LYS A 213 -0.34 -8.18 -8.13
C LYS A 213 -1.62 -8.18 -8.97
N LEU A 214 -2.38 -7.10 -8.93
CA LEU A 214 -3.57 -6.90 -9.76
C LEU A 214 -3.25 -6.27 -11.12
N ALA A 215 -2.16 -5.52 -11.23
CA ALA A 215 -1.69 -4.99 -12.50
C ALA A 215 -1.15 -6.16 -13.31
N ARG A 216 -1.87 -6.59 -14.35
CA ARG A 216 -1.30 -7.47 -15.36
C ARG A 216 -0.26 -6.66 -16.12
N LEU A 217 0.95 -6.55 -15.58
CA LEU A 217 2.08 -6.07 -16.36
C LEU A 217 2.21 -7.05 -17.53
N PRO A 218 2.18 -6.60 -18.79
CA PRO A 218 2.58 -7.44 -19.90
C PRO A 218 4.05 -7.74 -19.65
N VAL A 219 4.33 -8.86 -18.97
CA VAL A 219 5.66 -9.45 -18.97
C VAL A 219 5.96 -9.63 -20.44
N THR A 220 6.88 -8.83 -20.96
CA THR A 220 7.33 -8.87 -22.34
C THR A 220 7.52 -10.33 -22.65
N ARG A 221 6.60 -10.90 -23.44
CA ARG A 221 6.58 -12.34 -23.73
C ARG A 221 7.97 -12.61 -24.24
N ARG A 222 8.79 -13.34 -23.47
CA ARG A 222 10.20 -13.60 -23.78
C ARG A 222 10.20 -13.99 -25.25
N ARG A 223 10.63 -13.07 -26.12
CA ARG A 223 10.67 -13.32 -27.56
C ARG A 223 11.53 -14.57 -27.60
N ARG A 224 10.97 -15.71 -28.02
CA ARG A 224 11.80 -16.89 -28.25
C ARG A 224 12.85 -16.38 -29.21
N SER A 225 14.07 -16.14 -28.73
CA SER A 225 15.20 -16.05 -29.63
C SER A 225 15.09 -17.31 -30.45
N PRO A 226 15.08 -17.22 -31.80
CA PRO A 226 15.25 -18.41 -32.61
C PRO A 226 16.42 -19.14 -31.97
N ALA A 227 16.22 -20.41 -31.62
CA ALA A 227 17.34 -21.25 -31.25
C ALA A 227 18.39 -21.01 -32.34
N LEU A 228 19.61 -20.64 -31.96
CA LEU A 228 20.72 -20.66 -32.90
C LEU A 228 20.73 -22.07 -33.46
N GLU A 229 20.18 -22.20 -34.66
CA GLU A 229 20.23 -23.42 -35.43
C GLU A 229 21.72 -23.73 -35.53
N PRO A 230 22.20 -24.87 -35.02
CA PRO A 230 23.59 -25.23 -35.21
C PRO A 230 23.81 -25.18 -36.72
N ALA A 231 24.68 -24.29 -37.18
CA ALA A 231 24.98 -24.18 -38.60
C ALA A 231 25.28 -25.60 -39.09
N ASP A 232 24.45 -26.10 -39.99
CA ASP A 232 24.61 -27.41 -40.58
C ASP A 232 26.06 -27.49 -41.09
N ALA A 233 26.87 -28.30 -40.41
CA ALA A 233 28.19 -28.67 -40.85
C ALA A 233 28.03 -29.69 -41.99
N ALA A 234 27.42 -29.27 -43.08
CA ALA A 234 27.26 -30.07 -44.28
C ALA A 234 27.09 -29.16 -45.51
N GLY A 235 28.22 -28.96 -46.21
CA GLY A 235 28.22 -28.63 -47.63
C GLY A 235 28.44 -27.15 -47.97
N GLY A 236 29.68 -26.81 -48.31
CA GLY A 236 29.98 -25.54 -48.97
C GLY A 236 31.35 -25.02 -48.61
N GLU A 237 32.34 -25.43 -49.40
CA GLU A 237 33.71 -24.92 -49.47
C GLU A 237 33.78 -23.41 -49.20
N THR A 238 34.25 -23.03 -48.01
CA THR A 238 34.53 -21.64 -47.68
C THR A 238 35.83 -21.23 -48.37
N ASP A 239 35.69 -20.50 -49.47
CA ASP A 239 36.80 -19.84 -50.16
C ASP A 239 37.36 -18.73 -49.23
N TRP A 240 38.39 -19.07 -48.47
CA TRP A 240 39.13 -18.10 -47.65
C TRP A 240 39.97 -17.22 -48.57
N PRO A 241 39.90 -15.88 -48.47
CA PRO A 241 40.69 -15.00 -49.33
C PRO A 241 42.18 -15.26 -49.11
N ARG A 242 42.85 -15.83 -50.12
CA ARG A 242 44.30 -16.03 -50.12
C ARG A 242 44.96 -14.67 -50.19
N TYR A 243 45.71 -14.31 -49.14
CA TYR A 243 46.59 -13.15 -49.15
C TYR A 243 47.58 -13.27 -50.32
N ALA A 244 47.50 -12.35 -51.28
CA ALA A 244 48.51 -12.21 -52.32
C ALA A 244 49.79 -11.66 -51.68
N GLY A 245 50.87 -12.46 -51.74
CA GLY A 245 52.18 -12.09 -51.21
C GLY A 245 52.77 -10.85 -51.88
N HIS A 246 53.49 -10.05 -51.10
CA HIS A 246 54.30 -8.94 -51.56
C HIS A 246 55.34 -9.39 -52.61
N PRO A 247 55.52 -8.64 -53.71
CA PRO A 247 56.65 -8.88 -54.60
C PRO A 247 57.95 -8.38 -53.95
N ALA A 248 58.96 -9.25 -53.95
CA ALA A 248 60.32 -8.94 -53.56
C ALA A 248 60.89 -7.82 -54.46
N GLY A 249 61.28 -6.71 -53.85
CA GLY A 249 62.03 -5.65 -54.53
C GLY A 249 63.46 -6.13 -54.81
N ALA A 250 63.77 -6.28 -56.09
CA ALA A 250 65.13 -6.40 -56.59
C ALA A 250 65.87 -5.07 -56.35
N GLY A 251 67.07 -5.15 -55.76
CA GLY A 251 67.98 -4.00 -55.68
C GLY A 251 68.64 -3.70 -57.04
N PRO A 252 69.23 -2.51 -57.20
CA PRO A 252 70.27 -2.30 -58.20
C PRO A 252 71.62 -1.94 -57.56
N SER A 253 72.65 -2.63 -58.07
CA SER A 253 74.05 -2.20 -58.35
C SER A 253 74.69 -1.13 -57.48
#